data_AF-A0A0J9TV89-F1
#
_entry.id   AF-A0A0J9TV89-F1
#
_cell.length_a   1.000
_cell.length_b   1.000
_cell.length_c   1.000
_cell.angle_alpha   90.00
_cell.angle_beta   90.00
_cell.angle_gamma   90.00
#
_symmetry.space_group_name_H-M   'P 1'
#
loop_
_entity.id
_entity.type
_entity.pdbx_description
1 polymer ?
#
loop_
_entity_poly.entity_id
_entity_poly.type
_entity_poly.pdbx_seq_one_letter_code
_entity_poly.pdbx_strand_id
1 'polypeptide(L)'
;MINNINKLSYIIKGENNEVITKYINKTSIQIEKYKSNIVYNIVKIFSSCKTFLTIAQNPSLKKNYSGLCENIIKTKLKLSDNYIDVCAVIKGYLMYFFKNPTGFSNNIYCGYLIYWLNERLRNLNNYACDTTTFYTTISNNDNDFSTNLKMYQGKIFHLDVSEYNNTDVLYKIYKAFREFKSKVRNTQNHNDSCKYAKECSRLYKSIINQCVPDKSNSLCDELNIIRNEFYAGEWLIGKNMCMEADPLLSPGEIHKNTIRTLNRKDYWG
;
A
#
# COMPACT_ATOMS: atom_id res chain seq x y z
N MET A 1 -11.71 12.36 14.90
CA MET A 1 -12.83 12.32 13.92
C MET A 1 -13.55 10.98 13.88
N ILE A 2 -12.86 9.83 13.79
CA ILE A 2 -13.48 8.49 13.70
C ILE A 2 -14.39 8.15 14.91
N ASN A 3 -13.96 8.49 16.14
CA ASN A 3 -14.75 8.22 17.36
C ASN A 3 -16.07 9.00 17.46
N ASN A 4 -16.26 10.07 16.68
CA ASN A 4 -17.50 10.85 16.72
C ASN A 4 -18.59 10.27 15.82
N ILE A 5 -18.23 9.51 14.77
CA ILE A 5 -19.18 8.96 13.80
C ILE A 5 -19.96 7.77 14.41
N ASN A 6 -19.27 6.86 15.11
CA ASN A 6 -19.94 5.76 15.82
C ASN A 6 -20.84 6.26 16.96
N LYS A 7 -20.45 7.36 17.61
CA LYS A 7 -21.23 8.00 18.68
C LYS A 7 -22.49 8.68 18.16
N LEU A 8 -22.46 9.23 16.94
CA LEU A 8 -23.64 9.82 16.27
C LEU A 8 -24.71 8.78 15.91
N SER A 9 -24.32 7.55 15.55
CA SER A 9 -25.26 6.47 15.23
C SER A 9 -26.15 6.04 16.40
N TYR A 10 -25.67 6.22 17.64
CA TYR A 10 -26.38 5.81 18.85
C TYR A 10 -27.34 6.89 19.40
N ILE A 11 -27.15 8.15 18.99
CA ILE A 11 -27.87 9.30 19.55
C ILE A 11 -29.18 9.60 18.80
N ILE A 12 -29.34 9.14 17.56
CA ILE A 12 -30.47 9.53 16.70
C ILE A 12 -31.46 8.37 16.53
N LYS A 13 -32.18 8.04 17.61
CA LYS A 13 -33.48 7.35 17.52
C LYS A 13 -34.55 8.43 17.45
N GLY A 14 -34.86 8.94 16.26
CA GLY A 14 -35.88 9.99 16.16
C GLY A 14 -36.30 10.42 14.75
N GLU A 15 -35.38 10.73 13.84
CA GLU A 15 -35.77 11.35 12.55
C GLU A 15 -34.94 10.86 11.35
N ASN A 16 -35.63 10.53 10.25
CA ASN A 16 -35.16 10.26 8.89
C ASN A 16 -33.88 9.43 8.73
N ASN A 17 -34.03 8.15 9.07
CA ASN A 17 -33.02 7.09 8.96
C ASN A 17 -32.36 7.01 7.56
N GLU A 18 -33.09 7.29 6.47
CA GLU A 18 -32.58 7.15 5.10
C GLU A 18 -31.60 8.28 4.70
N VAL A 19 -31.90 9.53 5.08
CA VAL A 19 -31.04 10.70 4.79
C VAL A 19 -29.74 10.60 5.61
N ILE A 20 -29.84 10.20 6.87
CA ILE A 20 -28.69 9.98 7.75
C ILE A 20 -27.84 8.83 7.24
N THR A 21 -28.46 7.70 6.85
CA THR A 21 -27.75 6.56 6.26
C THR A 21 -27.02 6.97 4.97
N LYS A 22 -27.66 7.74 4.09
CA LYS A 22 -27.02 8.26 2.87
C LYS A 22 -25.84 9.18 3.17
N TYR A 23 -25.95 10.04 4.18
CA TYR A 23 -24.87 10.92 4.60
C TYR A 23 -23.69 10.13 5.18
N ILE A 24 -23.95 9.19 6.10
CA ILE A 24 -22.94 8.30 6.69
C ILE A 24 -22.23 7.52 5.58
N ASN A 25 -22.97 6.92 4.65
CA ASN A 25 -22.39 6.16 3.53
C ASN A 25 -21.49 7.04 2.66
N LYS A 26 -21.92 8.26 2.34
CA LYS A 26 -21.12 9.22 1.57
C LYS A 26 -19.83 9.61 2.31
N THR A 27 -19.90 9.87 3.62
CA THR A 27 -18.73 10.19 4.43
C THR A 27 -17.77 9.01 4.55
N SER A 28 -18.27 7.79 4.74
CA SER A 28 -17.46 6.57 4.77
C SER A 28 -16.73 6.35 3.45
N ILE A 29 -17.41 6.50 2.31
CA ILE A 29 -16.79 6.40 0.98
C ILE A 29 -15.68 7.45 0.80
N GLN A 30 -15.88 8.67 1.28
CA GLN A 30 -14.85 9.72 1.22
C GLN A 30 -13.65 9.40 2.10
N ILE A 31 -13.85 8.80 3.28
CA ILE A 31 -12.79 8.38 4.19
C ILE A 31 -11.99 7.23 3.58
N GLU A 32 -12.64 6.21 3.02
CA GLU A 32 -11.94 5.10 2.37
C GLU A 32 -11.14 5.59 1.17
N LYS A 33 -11.72 6.45 0.32
CA LYS A 33 -10.98 7.07 -0.80
C LYS A 33 -9.76 7.87 -0.30
N TYR A 34 -9.88 8.61 0.80
CA TYR A 34 -8.77 9.36 1.37
C TYR A 34 -7.66 8.44 1.91
N LYS A 35 -8.02 7.30 2.50
CA LYS A 35 -7.07 6.28 3.00
C LYS A 35 -6.26 5.65 1.87
N SER A 36 -6.89 5.15 0.81
CA SER A 36 -6.14 4.55 -0.31
C SER A 36 -5.31 5.59 -1.06
N ASN A 37 -5.78 6.85 -1.16
CA ASN A 37 -4.97 7.96 -1.71
C ASN A 37 -3.65 8.16 -0.97
N ILE A 38 -3.65 8.11 0.37
CA ILE A 38 -2.43 8.27 1.16
C ILE A 38 -1.42 7.19 0.79
N VAL A 39 -1.89 5.94 0.68
CA VAL A 39 -1.02 4.79 0.43
C VAL A 39 -0.43 4.85 -0.97
N TYR A 40 -1.23 5.05 -2.02
CA TYR A 40 -0.70 5.06 -3.39
C TYR A 40 0.36 6.15 -3.61
N ASN A 41 0.15 7.36 -3.09
CA ASN A 41 1.04 8.51 -3.31
C ASN A 41 2.45 8.37 -2.69
N ILE A 42 2.63 7.43 -1.76
CA ILE A 42 3.89 7.22 -1.03
C ILE A 42 4.55 5.87 -1.35
N VAL A 43 3.91 5.01 -2.15
CA VAL A 43 4.42 3.66 -2.47
C VAL A 43 5.82 3.71 -3.07
N LYS A 44 6.14 4.74 -3.85
CA LYS A 44 7.49 4.94 -4.41
C LYS A 44 8.60 5.00 -3.36
N ILE A 45 8.28 5.39 -2.12
CA ILE A 45 9.20 5.55 -0.99
C ILE A 45 9.29 4.28 -0.13
N PHE A 46 8.40 3.29 -0.33
CA PHE A 46 8.32 2.09 0.50
C PHE A 46 9.63 1.31 0.63
N SER A 47 10.47 1.29 -0.40
CA SER A 47 11.76 0.59 -0.29
C SER A 47 12.75 1.26 0.66
N SER A 48 12.70 2.57 0.81
CA SER A 48 13.46 3.26 1.86
C SER A 48 12.93 2.89 3.24
N CYS A 49 11.61 2.79 3.39
CA CYS A 49 10.97 2.39 4.65
C CYS A 49 11.23 0.92 5.02
N LYS A 50 11.33 0.04 4.02
CA LYS A 50 11.59 -1.40 4.18
C LYS A 50 12.87 -1.66 4.98
N THR A 51 13.92 -0.88 4.77
CA THR A 51 15.20 -1.05 5.49
C THR A 51 15.03 -0.95 7.01
N PHE A 52 14.24 0.00 7.50
CA PHE A 52 13.99 0.15 8.94
C PHE A 52 13.17 -1.00 9.52
N LEU A 53 12.21 -1.50 8.74
CA LEU A 53 11.45 -2.66 9.14
C LEU A 53 12.30 -3.93 9.20
N THR A 54 13.22 -4.11 8.24
CA THR A 54 14.20 -5.22 8.27
C THR A 54 15.04 -5.19 9.55
N ILE A 55 15.45 -4.00 10.00
CA ILE A 55 16.13 -3.83 11.30
C ILE A 55 15.22 -4.31 12.44
N ALA A 56 13.96 -3.87 12.47
CA ALA A 56 13.00 -4.28 13.50
C ALA A 56 12.68 -5.79 13.50
N GLN A 57 12.86 -6.47 12.36
CA GLN A 57 12.71 -7.92 12.23
C GLN A 57 13.88 -8.72 12.78
N ASN A 58 15.00 -8.06 13.12
CA ASN A 58 16.14 -8.73 13.73
C ASN A 58 15.71 -9.46 15.03
N PRO A 59 16.06 -10.75 15.21
CA PRO A 59 15.63 -11.52 16.37
C PRO A 59 15.97 -10.89 17.72
N SER A 60 17.15 -10.27 17.84
CA SER A 60 17.59 -9.62 19.08
C SER A 60 16.73 -8.41 19.43
N LEU A 61 16.41 -7.57 18.43
CA LEU A 61 15.53 -6.43 18.63
C LEU A 61 14.09 -6.86 18.89
N LYS A 62 13.60 -7.87 18.18
CA LYS A 62 12.26 -8.43 18.38
C LYS A 62 12.08 -8.95 19.80
N LYS A 63 13.08 -9.67 20.34
CA LYS A 63 13.05 -10.24 21.69
C LYS A 63 12.83 -9.19 22.79
N ASN A 64 13.32 -7.96 22.58
CA ASN A 64 13.12 -6.86 23.53
C ASN A 64 11.64 -6.48 23.70
N TYR A 65 10.79 -6.78 22.71
CA TYR A 65 9.37 -6.42 22.71
C TYR A 65 8.42 -7.61 22.81
N SER A 66 8.87 -8.84 22.55
CA SER A 66 8.02 -10.03 22.57
C SER A 66 7.29 -10.20 23.91
N GLY A 67 7.97 -10.06 25.04
CA GLY A 67 7.34 -10.18 26.36
C GLY A 67 6.28 -9.09 26.63
N LEU A 68 6.52 -7.87 26.13
CA LEU A 68 5.55 -6.77 26.24
C LEU A 68 4.30 -6.98 25.37
N CYS A 69 4.43 -7.77 24.30
CA CYS A 69 3.33 -8.10 23.40
C CYS A 69 2.55 -9.34 23.86
N GLU A 70 3.17 -10.28 24.56
CA GLU A 70 2.59 -11.58 24.89
C GLU A 70 1.24 -11.46 25.61
N ASN A 71 1.18 -10.66 26.68
CA ASN A 71 -0.07 -10.47 27.43
C ASN A 71 -1.17 -9.86 26.55
N ILE A 72 -0.84 -8.86 25.73
CA ILE A 72 -1.81 -8.20 24.85
C ILE A 72 -2.36 -9.19 23.82
N ILE A 73 -1.48 -9.93 23.15
CA ILE A 73 -1.87 -10.88 22.10
C ILE A 73 -2.68 -12.03 22.68
N LYS A 74 -2.23 -12.66 23.76
CA LYS A 74 -2.89 -13.84 24.33
C LYS A 74 -4.17 -13.51 25.07
N THR A 75 -4.21 -12.40 25.82
CA THR A 75 -5.37 -12.09 26.69
C THR A 75 -6.38 -11.15 26.05
N LYS A 76 -5.92 -10.12 25.33
CA LYS A 76 -6.81 -9.09 24.75
C LYS A 76 -7.28 -9.48 23.36
N LEU A 77 -6.37 -10.00 22.53
CA LEU A 77 -6.69 -10.42 21.16
C LEU A 77 -7.04 -11.91 21.06
N LYS A 78 -6.61 -12.74 22.02
CA LYS A 78 -6.78 -14.20 22.02
C LYS A 78 -6.25 -14.86 20.74
N LEU A 79 -5.10 -14.38 20.28
CA LEU A 79 -4.43 -14.85 19.06
C LEU A 79 -3.22 -15.72 19.39
N SER A 80 -2.74 -16.45 18.39
CA SER A 80 -1.59 -17.35 18.50
C SER A 80 -0.25 -16.60 18.53
N ASP A 81 0.81 -17.30 18.91
CA ASP A 81 2.14 -16.71 19.17
C ASP A 81 2.77 -16.01 17.96
N ASN A 82 2.40 -16.38 16.74
CA ASN A 82 2.84 -15.69 15.52
C ASN A 82 2.40 -14.21 15.48
N TYR A 83 1.34 -13.81 16.19
CA TYR A 83 0.92 -12.41 16.34
C TYR A 83 1.77 -11.64 17.37
N ILE A 84 2.41 -12.33 18.32
CA ILE A 84 3.38 -11.73 19.27
C ILE A 84 4.55 -11.16 18.48
N ASP A 85 5.05 -11.93 17.52
CA ASP A 85 6.11 -11.51 16.61
C ASP A 85 5.72 -10.26 15.81
N VAL A 86 4.48 -10.20 15.31
CA VAL A 86 4.00 -9.03 14.57
C VAL A 86 3.98 -7.79 15.47
N CYS A 87 3.42 -7.89 16.67
CA CYS A 87 3.41 -6.78 17.64
C CYS A 87 4.83 -6.32 17.99
N ALA A 88 5.76 -7.25 18.21
CA ALA A 88 7.13 -6.94 18.55
C ALA A 88 7.86 -6.19 17.43
N VAL A 89 7.65 -6.59 16.17
CA VAL A 89 8.22 -5.89 15.01
C VAL A 89 7.65 -4.47 14.88
N ILE A 90 6.34 -4.27 15.10
CA ILE A 90 5.74 -2.92 15.08
C ILE A 90 6.40 -2.03 16.13
N LYS A 91 6.53 -2.51 17.37
CA LYS A 91 7.17 -1.77 18.46
C LYS A 91 8.61 -1.40 18.12
N GLY A 92 9.39 -2.37 17.63
CA GLY A 92 10.77 -2.13 17.21
C GLY A 92 10.88 -1.13 16.06
N TYR A 93 9.98 -1.21 15.08
CA TYR A 93 9.94 -0.30 13.93
C TYR A 93 9.67 1.14 14.35
N LEU A 94 8.63 1.36 15.17
CA LEU A 94 8.26 2.69 15.64
C LEU A 94 9.31 3.28 16.59
N MET A 95 9.87 2.46 17.48
CA MET A 95 10.99 2.86 18.32
C MET A 95 12.18 3.32 17.48
N TYR A 96 12.61 2.49 16.52
CA TYR A 96 13.78 2.79 15.71
C TYR A 96 13.58 4.08 14.91
N PHE A 97 12.40 4.24 14.32
CA PHE A 97 12.03 5.44 13.59
C PHE A 97 12.08 6.68 14.49
N PHE A 98 11.47 6.61 15.67
CA PHE A 98 11.46 7.75 16.61
C PHE A 98 12.87 8.17 17.05
N LYS A 99 13.76 7.19 17.25
CA LYS A 99 15.16 7.45 17.63
C LYS A 99 16.05 7.92 16.47
N ASN A 100 15.68 7.59 15.24
CA ASN A 100 16.48 7.89 14.05
C ASN A 100 15.59 8.57 12.99
N PRO A 101 15.17 9.83 13.22
CA PRO A 101 14.36 10.56 12.25
C PRO A 101 15.18 10.76 10.96
N THR A 102 14.79 10.10 9.86
CA THR A 102 15.56 10.15 8.60
C THR A 102 15.04 11.21 7.62
N GLY A 103 14.44 12.28 8.15
CA GLY A 103 13.89 13.40 7.37
C GLY A 103 12.59 13.13 6.62
N PHE A 104 12.08 11.89 6.59
CA PHE A 104 10.75 11.61 6.05
C PHE A 104 9.65 12.03 7.03
N SER A 105 8.49 12.42 6.51
CA SER A 105 7.33 12.75 7.34
C SER A 105 6.73 11.51 7.99
N ASN A 106 6.10 11.67 9.15
CA ASN A 106 5.42 10.58 9.87
C ASN A 106 4.43 9.81 8.97
N ASN A 107 3.78 10.49 8.02
CA ASN A 107 2.81 9.90 7.10
C ASN A 107 3.44 8.83 6.19
N ILE A 108 4.71 8.98 5.81
CA ILE A 108 5.41 8.02 4.95
C ILE A 108 5.62 6.69 5.70
N TYR A 109 6.05 6.76 6.97
CA TYR A 109 6.24 5.56 7.80
C TYR A 109 4.92 4.90 8.18
N CYS A 110 3.89 5.68 8.51
CA CYS A 110 2.54 5.17 8.72
C CYS A 110 2.11 4.30 7.53
N GLY A 111 2.28 4.81 6.32
CA GLY A 111 1.77 4.15 5.15
C GLY A 111 2.55 2.89 4.76
N TYR A 112 3.87 2.87 4.96
CA TYR A 112 4.61 1.61 4.82
C TYR A 112 4.20 0.59 5.90
N LEU A 113 3.98 1.04 7.14
CA LEU A 113 3.50 0.18 8.21
C LEU A 113 2.09 -0.37 7.92
N ILE A 114 1.20 0.43 7.34
CA ILE A 114 -0.12 -0.01 6.85
C ILE A 114 0.05 -1.13 5.82
N TYR A 115 0.88 -0.92 4.80
CA TYR A 115 1.14 -1.92 3.76
C TYR A 115 1.68 -3.22 4.35
N TRP A 116 2.77 -3.14 5.13
CA TRP A 116 3.41 -4.32 5.70
C TRP A 116 2.50 -5.07 6.67
N LEU A 117 1.73 -4.37 7.51
CA LEU A 117 0.85 -5.02 8.47
C LEU A 117 -0.33 -5.70 7.76
N ASN A 118 -0.90 -5.08 6.72
CA ASN A 118 -1.91 -5.74 5.88
C ASN A 118 -1.35 -7.01 5.23
N GLU A 119 -0.16 -6.95 4.61
CA GLU A 119 0.51 -8.13 4.04
C GLU A 119 0.72 -9.21 5.11
N ARG A 120 1.28 -8.82 6.26
CA ARG A 120 1.69 -9.76 7.29
C ARG A 120 0.49 -10.50 7.86
N LEU A 121 -0.57 -9.80 8.24
CA LEU A 121 -1.76 -10.41 8.84
C LEU A 121 -2.48 -11.32 7.85
N ARG A 122 -2.58 -10.94 6.56
CA ARG A 122 -3.16 -11.77 5.49
C ARG A 122 -2.42 -13.09 5.30
N ASN A 123 -1.12 -13.09 5.53
CA ASN A 123 -0.25 -14.26 5.39
C ASN A 123 -0.13 -15.09 6.68
N LEU A 124 -0.76 -14.69 7.78
CA LEU A 124 -0.85 -15.54 8.98
C LEU A 124 -1.99 -16.53 8.81
N ASN A 125 -1.73 -17.80 9.14
CA ASN A 125 -2.75 -18.83 9.19
C ASN A 125 -3.94 -18.34 10.04
N ASN A 126 -5.15 -18.47 9.49
CA ASN A 126 -6.44 -18.13 10.09
C ASN A 126 -6.89 -16.66 10.06
N TYR A 127 -6.21 -15.73 9.36
CA TYR A 127 -6.61 -14.30 9.18
C TYR A 127 -7.65 -13.80 10.20
N ALA A 128 -7.26 -13.79 11.47
CA ALA A 128 -8.23 -13.75 12.58
C ALA A 128 -8.55 -12.33 13.05
N CYS A 129 -7.79 -11.35 12.54
CA CYS A 129 -7.89 -9.96 12.96
C CYS A 129 -7.43 -9.05 11.82
N ASP A 130 -8.22 -8.01 11.52
CA ASP A 130 -7.85 -7.00 10.55
C ASP A 130 -6.79 -6.03 11.13
N THR A 131 -6.10 -5.31 10.24
CA THR A 131 -5.03 -4.38 10.57
C THR A 131 -5.46 -3.27 11.54
N THR A 132 -6.67 -2.73 11.37
CA THR A 132 -7.19 -1.64 12.22
C THR A 132 -7.43 -2.15 13.64
N THR A 133 -8.12 -3.28 13.76
CA THR A 133 -8.46 -3.89 15.05
C THR A 133 -7.20 -4.33 15.79
N PHE A 134 -6.28 -4.98 15.06
CA PHE A 134 -5.00 -5.41 15.62
C PHE A 134 -4.21 -4.24 16.17
N TYR A 135 -3.96 -3.21 15.34
CA TYR A 135 -3.14 -2.07 15.73
C TYR A 135 -3.78 -1.27 16.87
N THR A 136 -5.10 -1.04 16.81
CA THR A 136 -5.82 -0.29 17.83
C THR A 136 -5.78 -1.01 19.17
N THR A 137 -5.93 -2.34 19.18
CA THR A 137 -5.90 -3.12 20.41
C THR A 137 -4.52 -3.11 21.04
N ILE A 138 -3.46 -3.31 20.25
CA ILE A 138 -2.10 -3.22 20.81
C ILE A 138 -1.80 -1.82 21.32
N SER A 139 -2.19 -0.77 20.60
CA SER A 139 -1.93 0.61 21.00
C SER A 139 -2.69 1.03 22.27
N ASN A 140 -3.91 0.54 22.46
CA ASN A 140 -4.73 0.85 23.64
C ASN A 140 -4.25 0.14 24.90
N ASN A 141 -3.68 -1.05 24.74
CA ASN A 141 -3.23 -1.89 25.85
C ASN A 141 -1.71 -1.81 26.05
N ASP A 142 -1.03 -0.94 25.32
CA ASP A 142 0.40 -0.72 25.50
C ASP A 142 0.69 0.31 26.60
N ASN A 143 1.47 -0.14 27.57
CA ASN A 143 1.99 0.67 28.67
C ASN A 143 3.42 1.17 28.41
N ASP A 144 4.05 0.73 27.30
CA ASP A 144 5.40 1.15 26.93
C ASP A 144 5.39 2.43 26.08
N PHE A 145 5.46 3.57 26.77
CA PHE A 145 5.49 4.89 26.14
C PHE A 145 6.68 5.11 25.19
N SER A 146 7.73 4.31 25.31
CA SER A 146 8.95 4.49 24.52
C SER A 146 8.73 4.16 23.02
N THR A 147 7.73 3.33 22.70
CA THR A 147 7.45 2.89 21.32
C THR A 147 6.51 3.81 20.54
N ASN A 148 5.91 4.81 21.19
CA ASN A 148 5.00 5.79 20.58
C ASN A 148 3.82 5.18 19.79
N LEU A 149 3.38 3.95 20.11
CA LEU A 149 2.25 3.28 19.42
C LEU A 149 1.00 4.19 19.33
N LYS A 150 0.69 4.90 20.42
CA LYS A 150 -0.46 5.81 20.53
C LYS A 150 -0.45 6.98 19.54
N MET A 151 0.74 7.44 19.10
CA MET A 151 0.87 8.56 18.15
C MET A 151 0.30 8.25 16.76
N TYR A 152 0.18 6.95 16.45
CA TYR A 152 -0.27 6.42 15.17
C TYR A 152 -1.68 5.82 15.26
N GLN A 153 -2.31 5.90 16.43
CA GLN A 153 -3.68 5.46 16.61
C GLN A 153 -4.63 6.21 15.65
N GLY A 154 -5.51 5.46 14.98
CA GLY A 154 -6.42 6.00 13.97
C GLY A 154 -5.76 6.38 12.63
N LYS A 155 -4.43 6.28 12.52
CA LYS A 155 -3.69 6.44 11.25
C LYS A 155 -3.39 5.11 10.57
N ILE A 156 -3.30 4.02 11.33
CA ILE A 156 -3.14 2.66 10.80
C ILE A 156 -4.53 2.07 10.57
N PHE A 157 -4.76 1.58 9.35
CA PHE A 157 -6.05 1.07 8.93
C PHE A 157 -5.91 -0.17 8.04
N HIS A 158 -6.98 -0.95 7.98
CA HIS A 158 -7.13 -2.07 7.08
C HIS A 158 -7.35 -1.58 5.65
N LEU A 159 -6.57 -2.13 4.72
CA LEU A 159 -6.80 -2.02 3.29
C LEU A 159 -7.68 -3.18 2.89
N ASP A 160 -8.75 -2.94 2.13
CA ASP A 160 -9.51 -4.05 1.55
C ASP A 160 -8.63 -4.88 0.58
N VAL A 161 -9.16 -6.01 0.10
CA VAL A 161 -8.40 -6.92 -0.77
C VAL A 161 -7.95 -6.22 -2.06
N SER A 162 -8.82 -5.40 -2.67
CA SER A 162 -8.52 -4.71 -3.92
C SER A 162 -7.48 -3.61 -3.70
N GLU A 163 -7.63 -2.80 -2.65
CA GLU A 163 -6.71 -1.74 -2.29
C GLU A 163 -5.32 -2.27 -1.95
N TYR A 164 -5.26 -3.36 -1.17
CA TYR A 164 -4.01 -4.04 -0.87
C TYR A 164 -3.33 -4.55 -2.14
N ASN A 165 -4.07 -5.26 -2.99
CA ASN A 165 -3.52 -5.82 -4.23
C ASN A 165 -3.01 -4.70 -5.17
N ASN A 166 -3.76 -3.61 -5.30
CA ASN A 166 -3.34 -2.46 -6.10
C ASN A 166 -2.07 -1.82 -5.53
N THR A 167 -1.99 -1.67 -4.21
CA THR A 167 -0.79 -1.14 -3.51
C THR A 167 0.42 -2.05 -3.73
N ASP A 168 0.25 -3.36 -3.58
CA ASP A 168 1.31 -4.36 -3.76
C ASP A 168 1.82 -4.37 -5.21
N VAL A 169 0.92 -4.31 -6.20
CA VAL A 169 1.30 -4.22 -7.61
C VAL A 169 2.05 -2.91 -7.87
N LEU A 170 1.56 -1.75 -7.40
CA LEU A 170 2.29 -0.47 -7.52
C LEU A 170 3.69 -0.57 -6.91
N TYR A 171 3.82 -1.18 -5.74
CA TYR A 171 5.11 -1.33 -5.08
C TYR A 171 6.08 -2.19 -5.90
N LYS A 172 5.57 -3.28 -6.48
CA LYS A 172 6.34 -4.13 -7.40
C LYS A 172 6.73 -3.42 -8.69
N ILE A 173 5.85 -2.57 -9.24
CA ILE A 173 6.17 -1.73 -10.41
C ILE A 173 7.33 -0.80 -10.07
N TYR A 174 7.28 -0.07 -8.95
CA TYR A 174 8.38 0.80 -8.54
C TYR A 174 9.68 0.05 -8.29
N LYS A 175 9.61 -1.18 -7.74
CA LYS A 175 10.78 -2.03 -7.58
C LYS A 175 11.38 -2.40 -8.94
N ALA A 176 10.58 -2.92 -9.86
CA ALA A 176 11.02 -3.26 -11.21
C ALA A 176 11.59 -2.03 -11.94
N PHE A 177 10.95 -0.88 -11.82
CA PHE A 177 11.40 0.35 -12.46
C PHE A 177 12.74 0.87 -11.91
N ARG A 178 12.97 0.80 -10.59
CA ARG A 178 14.28 1.16 -10.01
C ARG A 178 15.38 0.19 -10.42
N GLU A 179 15.09 -1.11 -10.47
CA GLU A 179 16.06 -2.10 -10.96
C GLU A 179 16.41 -1.86 -12.42
N PHE A 180 15.41 -1.60 -13.26
CA PHE A 180 15.62 -1.19 -14.65
C PHE A 180 16.55 0.04 -14.72
N LYS A 181 16.20 1.15 -14.07
CA LYS A 181 17.01 2.38 -14.02
C LYS A 181 18.45 2.12 -13.56
N SER A 182 18.62 1.32 -12.50
CA SER A 182 19.93 0.97 -11.95
C SER A 182 20.76 0.17 -12.97
N LYS A 183 20.16 -0.83 -13.61
CA LYS A 183 20.87 -1.69 -14.58
C LYS A 183 21.18 -0.96 -15.88
N VAL A 184 20.31 -0.10 -16.39
CA VAL A 184 20.65 0.71 -17.58
C VAL A 184 21.87 1.60 -17.30
N ARG A 185 21.97 2.19 -16.11
CA ARG A 185 23.11 3.04 -15.74
C ARG A 185 24.41 2.27 -15.49
N ASN A 186 24.31 1.10 -14.86
CA ASN A 186 25.47 0.39 -14.32
C ASN A 186 25.97 -0.76 -15.20
N THR A 187 25.13 -1.26 -16.11
CA THR A 187 25.47 -2.43 -16.94
C THR A 187 25.34 -2.08 -18.40
N GLN A 188 26.40 -2.34 -19.17
CA GLN A 188 26.31 -2.44 -20.63
C GLN A 188 25.52 -3.69 -21.07
N ASN A 189 25.02 -4.51 -20.12
CA ASN A 189 24.22 -5.69 -20.39
C ASN A 189 22.73 -5.33 -20.57
N HIS A 190 22.35 -5.15 -21.84
CA HIS A 190 20.98 -4.87 -22.26
C HIS A 190 19.95 -5.87 -21.71
N ASN A 191 20.22 -7.18 -21.77
CA ASN A 191 19.25 -8.22 -21.40
C ASN A 191 18.83 -8.16 -19.93
N ASP A 192 19.76 -7.82 -19.05
CA ASP A 192 19.51 -7.73 -17.61
C ASP A 192 18.63 -6.53 -17.22
N SER A 193 18.70 -5.44 -17.98
CA SER A 193 17.80 -4.31 -17.78
C SER A 193 16.40 -4.62 -18.32
N CYS A 194 16.32 -5.29 -19.48
CA CYS A 194 15.05 -5.54 -20.16
C CYS A 194 14.12 -6.50 -19.44
N LYS A 195 14.65 -7.45 -18.66
CA LYS A 195 13.79 -8.28 -17.78
C LYS A 195 12.97 -7.44 -16.81
N TYR A 196 13.54 -6.35 -16.29
CA TYR A 196 12.84 -5.45 -15.37
C TYR A 196 11.88 -4.50 -16.08
N ALA A 197 12.22 -4.05 -17.30
CA ALA A 197 11.29 -3.29 -18.14
C ALA A 197 10.05 -4.13 -18.52
N LYS A 198 10.25 -5.40 -18.88
CA LYS A 198 9.16 -6.37 -19.15
C LYS A 198 8.29 -6.57 -17.92
N GLU A 199 8.89 -6.78 -16.75
CA GLU A 199 8.15 -6.97 -15.50
C GLU A 199 7.34 -5.71 -15.12
N CYS A 200 7.94 -4.52 -15.26
CA CYS A 200 7.24 -3.24 -15.08
C CYS A 200 5.99 -3.17 -15.98
N SER A 201 6.16 -3.48 -17.27
CA SER A 201 5.08 -3.42 -18.26
C SER A 201 3.97 -4.44 -17.98
N ARG A 202 4.34 -5.67 -17.60
CA ARG A 202 3.41 -6.74 -17.21
C ARG A 202 2.57 -6.34 -16.00
N LEU A 203 3.22 -5.84 -14.95
CA LEU A 203 2.55 -5.40 -13.72
C LEU A 203 1.64 -4.18 -13.99
N TYR A 204 2.12 -3.20 -14.75
CA TYR A 204 1.33 -2.03 -15.16
C TYR A 204 0.05 -2.45 -15.88
N LYS A 205 0.17 -3.34 -16.88
CA LYS A 205 -0.97 -3.90 -17.62
C LYS A 205 -1.99 -4.60 -16.73
N SER A 206 -1.55 -5.25 -15.65
CA SER A 206 -2.48 -5.97 -14.77
C SER A 206 -3.45 -5.08 -13.98
N ILE A 207 -3.13 -3.79 -13.80
CA ILE A 207 -3.96 -2.88 -12.98
C ILE A 207 -4.46 -1.64 -13.73
N ILE A 208 -3.86 -1.27 -14.86
CA ILE A 208 -4.28 -0.09 -15.64
C ILE A 208 -5.72 -0.18 -16.19
N ASN A 209 -6.25 -1.39 -16.40
CA ASN A 209 -7.64 -1.57 -16.84
C ASN A 209 -8.68 -1.11 -15.80
N GLN A 210 -8.26 -0.89 -14.55
CA GLN A 210 -9.12 -0.29 -13.52
C GLN A 210 -9.29 1.23 -13.72
N CYS A 211 -8.47 1.83 -14.58
CA CYS A 211 -8.54 3.24 -14.90
C CYS A 211 -9.56 3.52 -16.01
N VAL A 212 -10.49 4.42 -15.71
CA VAL A 212 -11.47 4.89 -16.69
C VAL A 212 -10.93 6.16 -17.34
N PRO A 213 -11.02 6.28 -18.68
CA PRO A 213 -10.68 7.53 -19.36
C PRO A 213 -11.39 8.73 -18.71
N ASP A 214 -10.66 9.84 -18.56
CA ASP A 214 -11.16 11.11 -18.02
C ASP A 214 -11.68 11.07 -16.56
N LYS A 215 -11.49 9.95 -15.85
CA LYS A 215 -11.74 9.83 -14.41
C LYS A 215 -10.42 9.64 -13.66
N SER A 216 -9.98 10.70 -13.00
CA SER A 216 -8.84 10.63 -12.09
C SER A 216 -9.22 9.91 -10.79
N ASN A 217 -8.36 8.98 -10.40
CA ASN A 217 -8.25 8.46 -9.05
C ASN A 217 -6.76 8.25 -8.76
N SER A 218 -6.41 8.19 -7.48
CA SER A 218 -5.00 8.16 -7.03
C SER A 218 -4.19 6.99 -7.60
N LEU A 219 -4.79 5.81 -7.78
CA LEU A 219 -4.13 4.69 -8.45
C LEU A 219 -3.75 5.05 -9.89
N CYS A 220 -4.69 5.63 -10.63
CA CYS A 220 -4.49 6.02 -12.02
C CYS A 220 -3.54 7.21 -12.18
N ASP A 221 -3.58 8.15 -11.24
CA ASP A 221 -2.65 9.27 -11.20
C ASP A 221 -1.21 8.77 -10.99
N GLU A 222 -1.01 7.85 -10.04
CA GLU A 222 0.31 7.25 -9.79
C GLU A 222 0.79 6.39 -10.98
N LEU A 223 -0.11 5.63 -11.63
CA LEU A 223 0.21 4.92 -12.87
C LEU A 223 0.62 5.87 -14.00
N ASN A 224 -0.05 7.01 -14.13
CA ASN A 224 0.34 8.04 -15.11
C ASN A 224 1.71 8.65 -14.78
N ILE A 225 2.01 8.88 -13.49
CA ILE A 225 3.34 9.32 -13.05
C ILE A 225 4.40 8.29 -13.44
N ILE A 226 4.18 7.00 -13.14
CA ILE A 226 5.09 5.91 -13.52
C ILE A 226 5.34 5.90 -15.03
N ARG A 227 4.26 5.97 -15.83
CA ARG A 227 4.34 5.98 -17.30
C ARG A 227 5.17 7.16 -17.79
N ASN A 228 4.88 8.35 -17.30
CA ASN A 228 5.58 9.57 -17.72
C ASN A 228 7.05 9.52 -17.33
N GLU A 229 7.36 9.09 -16.10
CA GLU A 229 8.74 8.90 -15.68
C GLU A 229 9.45 7.86 -16.56
N PHE A 230 8.81 6.73 -16.86
CA PHE A 230 9.39 5.65 -17.67
C PHE A 230 9.87 6.14 -19.04
N TYR A 231 9.06 6.99 -19.69
CA TYR A 231 9.34 7.53 -21.02
C TYR A 231 10.15 8.83 -21.03
N ALA A 232 10.15 9.61 -19.95
CA ALA A 232 10.93 10.86 -19.85
C ALA A 232 12.43 10.63 -19.68
N GLY A 233 12.84 9.40 -19.33
CA GLY A 233 14.22 9.12 -19.02
C GLY A 233 15.15 9.07 -20.21
N GLU A 234 16.29 9.74 -20.06
CA GLU A 234 17.47 9.62 -20.93
C GLU A 234 18.03 8.18 -21.01
N TRP A 235 17.58 7.26 -20.15
CA TRP A 235 17.90 5.83 -20.28
C TRP A 235 17.26 5.17 -21.52
N LEU A 236 16.38 5.86 -22.23
CA LEU A 236 15.87 5.45 -23.53
C LEU A 236 16.68 6.03 -24.71
N ILE A 237 17.83 6.68 -24.47
CA ILE A 237 18.74 7.16 -25.53
C ILE A 237 19.16 5.96 -26.38
N GLY A 238 18.63 5.93 -27.61
CA GLY A 238 18.74 4.81 -28.55
C GLY A 238 17.41 4.18 -28.99
N LYS A 239 16.23 4.67 -28.58
CA LYS A 239 14.84 4.36 -29.02
C LYS A 239 14.40 2.88 -29.18
N ASN A 240 15.30 1.92 -29.07
CA ASN A 240 15.10 0.48 -29.28
C ASN A 240 15.56 -0.33 -28.06
N MET A 241 15.83 0.33 -26.93
CA MET A 241 16.18 -0.37 -25.71
C MET A 241 14.96 -1.11 -25.18
N CYS A 242 15.09 -2.44 -25.04
CA CYS A 242 14.02 -3.31 -24.57
C CYS A 242 12.73 -3.27 -25.40
N MET A 243 12.82 -3.29 -26.74
CA MET A 243 11.65 -3.37 -27.65
C MET A 243 10.69 -4.52 -27.34
N GLU A 244 11.17 -5.56 -26.66
CA GLU A 244 10.37 -6.70 -26.23
C GLU A 244 9.49 -6.41 -25.00
N ALA A 245 9.71 -5.28 -24.31
CA ALA A 245 8.83 -4.82 -23.25
C ALA A 245 7.61 -4.15 -23.88
N ASP A 246 6.43 -4.57 -23.44
CA ASP A 246 5.19 -3.96 -23.90
C ASP A 246 5.12 -2.47 -23.56
N PRO A 247 4.49 -1.63 -24.41
CA PRO A 247 4.29 -0.23 -24.08
C PRO A 247 3.35 -0.05 -22.87
N LEU A 248 3.66 0.94 -22.03
CA LEU A 248 2.79 1.40 -20.95
C LEU A 248 1.71 2.31 -21.54
N LEU A 249 0.66 1.70 -22.08
CA LEU A 249 -0.46 2.41 -22.69
C LEU A 249 -1.28 3.15 -21.64
N SER A 250 -1.65 4.40 -21.93
CA SER A 250 -2.61 5.16 -21.13
C SER A 250 -4.02 4.53 -21.17
N PRO A 251 -4.90 4.85 -20.22
CA PRO A 251 -6.28 4.35 -20.21
C PRO A 251 -7.03 4.64 -21.53
N GLY A 252 -6.81 5.83 -22.11
CA GLY A 252 -7.40 6.22 -23.39
C GLY A 252 -6.87 5.41 -24.58
N GLU A 253 -5.58 5.07 -24.59
CA GLU A 253 -4.98 4.20 -25.63
C GLU A 253 -5.52 2.77 -25.53
N ILE A 254 -5.67 2.24 -24.32
CA ILE A 254 -6.26 0.92 -24.07
C ILE A 254 -7.71 0.88 -24.55
N HIS A 255 -8.52 1.87 -24.18
CA HIS A 255 -9.93 1.94 -24.58
C HIS A 255 -10.10 1.98 -26.11
N LYS A 256 -9.30 2.81 -26.80
CA LYS A 256 -9.28 2.86 -28.28
C LYS A 256 -8.90 1.52 -28.90
N ASN A 257 -7.93 0.81 -28.33
CA ASN A 257 -7.51 -0.49 -28.82
C ASN A 257 -8.61 -1.55 -28.64
N THR A 258 -9.34 -1.52 -27.52
CA THR A 258 -10.48 -2.42 -27.27
C THR A 258 -11.64 -2.17 -28.24
N ILE A 259 -12.00 -0.91 -28.52
CA ILE A 259 -13.03 -0.59 -29.52
C ILE A 259 -12.61 -1.09 -30.91
N ARG A 260 -11.34 -0.90 -31.29
CA ARG A 260 -10.81 -1.37 -32.58
C ARG A 260 -10.84 -2.89 -32.73
N THR A 261 -10.60 -3.65 -31.66
CA THR A 261 -10.69 -5.12 -31.69
C THR A 261 -12.13 -5.61 -31.69
N LEU A 262 -13.05 -4.96 -30.98
CA LEU A 262 -14.47 -5.27 -31.02
C LEU A 262 -15.04 -5.06 -32.42
N ASN A 263 -14.84 -3.87 -33.00
CA ASN A 263 -15.30 -3.57 -34.35
C ASN A 263 -14.76 -4.57 -35.37
N ARG A 264 -13.50 -5.03 -35.23
CA ARG A 264 -12.95 -6.07 -36.12
C ARG A 264 -13.64 -7.42 -35.99
N LYS A 265 -14.13 -7.80 -34.81
CA LYS A 265 -14.87 -9.07 -34.65
C LYS A 265 -16.24 -9.02 -35.32
N ASP A 266 -16.87 -7.86 -35.33
CA ASP A 266 -18.20 -7.67 -35.94
C ASP A 266 -18.16 -7.66 -37.49
N TYR A 267 -17.00 -7.39 -38.10
CA TYR A 267 -16.83 -7.45 -39.57
C TYR A 267 -16.47 -8.85 -40.11
N TRP A 268 -16.15 -9.82 -39.24
CA TRP A 268 -15.76 -11.19 -39.62
C TRP A 268 -16.62 -12.26 -38.94
N GLY A 269 -17.78 -11.88 -38.39
CA GLY A 269 -18.76 -12.76 -37.76
C GLY A 269 -20.00 -12.96 -38.61
#